data_AF-A0A3G6IST1-F1
#
_entry.id   AF-A0A3G6IST1-F1
#
_cell.length_a   1.000
_cell.length_b   1.000
_cell.length_c   1.000
_cell.angle_alpha   90.00
_cell.angle_beta   90.00
_cell.angle_gamma   90.00
#
_symmetry.space_group_name_H-M   'P 1'
#
loop_
_entity.id
_entity.type
_entity.pdbx_description
1 polymer ?
#
loop_
_entity_poly.entity_id
_entity_poly.type
_entity_poly.pdbx_seq_one_letter_code
_entity_poly.pdbx_strand_id
1 'polypeptide(L)'
;MIPVDQTKADMSDPEQHFGWAVASIPPVGYNPDLPNIVFPLLYLPWLSQFLWDCGFRHHPELQVIRQRVDESAPLRNAGVQWERIPNGEAVATPQPTGVDLTTMSDEDAQALLEALKARLNL
;
A
#
# COMPACT_ATOMS: atom_id res chain seq x y z
N MET A 1 8.54 -6.23 -23.65
CA MET A 1 7.32 -5.74 -24.34
C MET A 1 6.82 -4.52 -23.58
N ILE A 2 6.24 -3.49 -24.20
CA ILE A 2 5.70 -2.36 -23.42
C ILE A 2 4.38 -2.81 -22.79
N PRO A 3 4.26 -2.83 -21.45
CA PRO A 3 3.09 -3.36 -20.75
C PRO A 3 1.95 -2.33 -20.79
N VAL A 4 1.21 -2.22 -21.89
CA VAL A 4 0.02 -1.35 -22.00
C VAL A 4 -1.29 -2.13 -22.04
N ASP A 5 -1.20 -3.46 -22.15
CA ASP A 5 -2.33 -4.37 -22.30
C ASP A 5 -2.24 -5.47 -21.23
N GLN A 6 -3.22 -5.50 -20.33
CA GLN A 6 -3.26 -6.45 -19.22
C GLN A 6 -3.23 -7.91 -19.71
N THR A 7 -3.86 -8.21 -20.85
CA THR A 7 -3.97 -9.57 -21.37
C THR A 7 -2.67 -10.12 -21.94
N LYS A 8 -1.70 -9.23 -22.23
CA LYS A 8 -0.40 -9.56 -22.81
C LYS A 8 0.75 -9.39 -21.83
N ALA A 9 0.51 -8.76 -20.68
CA ALA A 9 1.52 -8.53 -19.68
C ALA A 9 1.81 -9.82 -18.90
N ASP A 10 3.09 -10.10 -18.66
CA ASP A 10 3.51 -11.15 -17.74
C ASP A 10 3.35 -10.68 -16.29
N MET A 11 2.40 -11.27 -15.56
CA MET A 11 2.13 -10.91 -14.16
C MET A 11 3.21 -11.43 -13.19
N SER A 12 4.16 -12.24 -13.65
CA SER A 12 5.33 -12.64 -12.85
C SER A 12 6.55 -11.73 -13.08
N ASP A 13 6.52 -10.90 -14.12
CA ASP A 13 7.56 -9.93 -14.45
C ASP A 13 7.27 -8.60 -13.75
N PRO A 14 8.12 -8.15 -12.82
CA PRO A 14 7.97 -6.87 -12.13
C PRO A 14 7.83 -5.67 -13.07
N GLU A 15 8.51 -5.68 -14.22
CA GLU A 15 8.45 -4.59 -15.19
C GLU A 15 7.13 -4.53 -15.95
N GLN A 16 6.35 -5.62 -15.96
CA GLN A 16 5.11 -5.71 -16.73
C GLN A 16 3.85 -5.75 -15.86
N HIS A 17 3.95 -6.22 -14.63
CA HIS A 17 2.83 -6.52 -13.74
C HIS A 17 1.81 -5.37 -13.60
N PHE A 18 2.27 -4.13 -13.44
CA PHE A 18 1.41 -2.95 -13.25
C PHE A 18 1.44 -1.95 -14.40
N GLY A 19 2.33 -2.13 -15.38
CA GLY A 19 2.53 -1.14 -16.43
C GLY A 19 1.24 -0.76 -17.17
N TRP A 20 0.34 -1.73 -17.37
CA TRP A 20 -0.94 -1.53 -18.07
C TRP A 20 -1.89 -0.64 -17.28
N ALA A 21 -1.86 -0.71 -15.95
CA ALA A 21 -2.74 0.05 -15.06
C ALA A 21 -2.32 1.52 -14.96
N VAL A 22 -1.02 1.80 -15.11
CA VAL A 22 -0.46 3.16 -15.02
C VAL A 22 -0.23 3.80 -16.38
N ALA A 23 -0.38 3.05 -17.49
CA ALA A 23 -0.26 3.57 -18.84
C ALA A 23 -1.32 4.64 -19.17
N SER A 24 -2.52 4.50 -18.62
CA SER A 24 -3.66 5.35 -18.93
C SER A 24 -4.63 5.42 -17.75
N ILE A 25 -4.53 6.46 -16.95
CA ILE A 25 -5.32 6.65 -15.73
C ILE A 25 -6.53 7.55 -16.03
N PRO A 26 -7.76 7.10 -15.76
CA PRO A 26 -8.94 7.94 -15.98
C PRO A 26 -8.95 9.16 -15.04
N PRO A 27 -9.56 10.28 -15.46
CA PRO A 27 -9.68 11.45 -14.60
C PRO A 27 -10.55 11.17 -13.36
N VAL A 28 -10.38 12.00 -12.34
CA VAL A 28 -11.19 11.94 -11.11
C VAL A 28 -12.67 12.04 -11.47
N GLY A 29 -13.48 11.13 -10.90
CA GLY A 29 -14.91 11.05 -11.17
C GLY A 29 -15.29 10.19 -12.39
N TYR A 30 -14.31 9.57 -13.08
CA TYR A 30 -14.48 8.71 -14.24
C TYR A 30 -15.46 9.27 -15.29
N ASN A 31 -14.90 9.94 -16.30
CA ASN A 31 -15.67 10.39 -17.45
C ASN A 31 -15.01 9.85 -18.73
N PRO A 32 -15.69 8.98 -19.50
CA PRO A 32 -15.12 8.39 -20.71
C PRO A 32 -14.92 9.41 -21.84
N ASP A 33 -15.56 10.57 -21.78
CA ASP A 33 -15.43 11.64 -22.78
C ASP A 33 -14.22 12.55 -22.51
N LEU A 34 -13.58 12.42 -21.35
CA LEU A 34 -12.40 13.20 -20.98
C LEU A 34 -11.12 12.42 -21.28
N PRO A 35 -10.03 13.11 -21.68
CA PRO A 35 -8.76 12.45 -21.93
C PRO A 35 -8.20 11.86 -20.63
N ASN A 36 -7.62 10.67 -20.74
CA ASN A 36 -6.90 10.03 -19.66
C ASN A 36 -5.56 10.73 -19.39
N ILE A 37 -5.10 10.60 -18.14
CA ILE A 37 -3.75 10.97 -17.74
C ILE A 37 -2.82 9.85 -18.20
N VAL A 38 -1.89 10.18 -19.08
CA VAL A 38 -0.94 9.22 -19.65
C VAL A 38 0.46 9.45 -19.10
N PHE A 39 1.16 8.36 -18.76
CA PHE A 39 2.57 8.39 -18.43
C PHE A 39 3.42 8.15 -19.69
N PRO A 40 4.62 8.75 -19.79
CA PRO A 40 5.52 8.45 -20.91
C PRO A 40 5.90 6.96 -20.90
N LEU A 41 5.80 6.30 -22.06
CA LEU A 41 5.98 4.85 -22.19
C LEU A 41 7.32 4.34 -21.64
N LEU A 42 8.37 5.15 -21.72
CA LEU A 42 9.70 4.82 -21.21
C LEU A 42 9.73 4.57 -19.70
N TYR A 43 8.81 5.18 -18.95
CA TYR A 43 8.77 5.05 -17.49
C TYR A 43 7.86 3.93 -16.99
N LEU A 44 7.04 3.31 -17.85
CA LEU A 44 6.10 2.28 -17.42
C LEU A 44 6.80 1.05 -16.81
N PRO A 45 7.89 0.50 -17.40
CA PRO A 45 8.60 -0.63 -16.80
C PRO A 45 9.17 -0.28 -15.42
N TRP A 46 9.78 0.90 -15.31
CA TRP A 46 10.34 1.39 -14.06
C TRP A 46 9.27 1.59 -12.98
N LEU A 47 8.14 2.21 -13.33
CA LEU A 47 7.05 2.45 -12.39
C LEU A 47 6.40 1.12 -11.95
N SER A 48 6.28 0.15 -12.86
CA SER A 48 5.80 -1.19 -12.54
C SER A 48 6.73 -1.90 -11.55
N GLN A 49 8.04 -1.91 -11.81
CA GLN A 49 9.04 -2.45 -10.89
C GLN A 49 8.99 -1.73 -9.53
N PHE A 50 8.81 -0.42 -9.55
CA PHE A 50 8.72 0.37 -8.33
C PHE A 50 7.51 -0.02 -7.47
N LEU A 51 6.33 -0.19 -8.09
CA LEU A 51 5.14 -0.68 -7.39
C LEU A 51 5.32 -2.13 -6.91
N TRP A 52 5.99 -2.96 -7.70
CA TRP A 52 6.37 -4.31 -7.30
C TRP A 52 7.24 -4.32 -6.05
N ASP A 53 8.26 -3.46 -6.00
CA ASP A 53 9.17 -3.30 -4.87
C ASP A 53 8.47 -2.72 -3.62
N CYS A 54 7.43 -1.91 -3.82
CA CYS A 54 6.52 -1.45 -2.77
C CYS A 54 5.60 -2.55 -2.21
N GLY A 55 5.61 -3.76 -2.78
CA GLY A 55 4.80 -4.89 -2.30
C GLY A 55 3.40 -4.97 -2.92
N PHE A 56 3.09 -4.20 -3.97
CA PHE A 56 1.76 -4.22 -4.60
C PHE A 56 1.41 -5.55 -5.26
N ARG A 57 2.37 -6.47 -5.41
CA ARG A 57 2.21 -7.83 -5.98
C ARG A 57 1.36 -8.80 -5.14
N HIS A 58 0.48 -8.27 -4.29
CA HIS A 58 -0.32 -9.00 -3.29
C HIS A 58 0.48 -9.69 -2.18
N HIS A 59 1.80 -9.49 -2.15
CA HIS A 59 2.72 -10.03 -1.16
C HIS A 59 3.41 -8.86 -0.43
N PRO A 60 2.75 -8.23 0.56
CA PRO A 60 3.35 -7.14 1.33
C PRO A 60 4.59 -7.58 2.13
N GLU A 61 4.68 -8.85 2.53
CA GLU A 61 5.84 -9.45 3.22
C GLU A 61 7.13 -9.42 2.39
N LEU A 62 6.98 -9.13 1.10
CA LEU A 62 7.96 -9.24 0.05
C LEU A 62 8.39 -7.83 -0.45
N GLN A 63 7.87 -6.77 0.18
CA GLN A 63 8.23 -5.37 -0.04
C GLN A 63 9.70 -5.11 0.34
N VAL A 64 10.40 -4.32 -0.48
CA VAL A 64 11.84 -4.03 -0.33
C VAL A 64 12.15 -2.54 -0.22
N ILE A 65 11.17 -1.66 -0.41
CA ILE A 65 11.28 -0.20 -0.22
C ILE A 65 10.10 0.32 0.59
N ARG A 66 10.29 1.35 1.42
CA ARG A 66 9.23 2.03 2.17
C ARG A 66 9.30 3.55 2.01
N GLN A 67 8.17 4.20 2.25
CA GLN A 67 8.11 5.66 2.36
C GLN A 67 8.61 6.12 3.73
N ARG A 68 9.37 7.20 3.73
CA ARG A 68 9.68 8.03 4.90
C ARG A 68 9.11 9.42 4.64
N VAL A 69 8.19 9.85 5.50
CA VAL A 69 7.53 11.16 5.38
C VAL A 69 8.20 12.15 6.31
N ASP A 70 8.61 13.29 5.77
CA ASP A 70 9.03 14.45 6.54
C ASP A 70 7.81 15.27 6.95
N GLU A 71 7.37 15.13 8.20
CA GLU A 71 6.23 15.86 8.77
C GLU A 71 6.47 17.38 8.85
N SER A 72 7.72 17.83 8.74
CA SER A 72 8.06 19.25 8.71
C SER A 72 7.93 19.89 7.32
N ALA A 73 7.73 19.08 6.27
CA ALA A 73 7.65 19.57 4.90
C ALA A 73 6.40 20.44 4.68
N PRO A 74 6.53 21.62 4.04
CA PRO A 74 5.39 22.52 3.79
C PRO A 74 4.36 21.92 2.82
N LEU A 75 4.78 20.98 1.96
CA LEU A 75 3.92 20.17 1.13
C LEU A 75 4.16 18.70 1.46
N ARG A 76 3.14 18.01 1.97
CA ARG A 76 3.27 16.62 2.46
C ARG A 76 3.88 15.67 1.43
N ASN A 77 3.43 15.77 0.17
CA ASN A 77 3.95 14.93 -0.91
C ASN A 77 5.38 15.28 -1.34
N ALA A 78 5.85 16.51 -1.09
CA ALA A 78 7.23 16.91 -1.34
C ALA A 78 8.19 16.42 -0.23
N GLY A 79 7.67 16.09 0.96
CA GLY A 79 8.42 15.51 2.07
C GLY A 79 8.56 13.98 1.99
N VAL A 80 8.10 13.33 0.92
CA VAL A 80 8.16 11.87 0.80
C VAL A 80 9.50 11.44 0.20
N GLN A 81 10.24 10.64 0.96
CA GLN A 81 11.44 9.95 0.51
C GLN A 81 11.19 8.44 0.48
N TRP A 82 11.94 7.72 -0.34
CA TRP A 82 11.88 6.27 -0.46
C TRP A 82 13.20 5.66 -0.04
N GLU A 83 13.16 4.69 0.86
CA GLU A 83 14.34 4.01 1.38
C GLU A 83 14.20 2.49 1.24
N ARG A 84 15.33 1.81 1.04
CA ARG A 84 15.39 0.35 1.04
C ARG A 84 15.13 -0.17 2.45
N ILE A 85 14.30 -1.20 2.56
CA ILE A 85 14.09 -1.94 3.81
C ILE A 85 15.30 -2.87 4.01
N PRO A 86 16.06 -2.76 5.10
CA PRO A 86 17.14 -3.68 5.41
C PRO A 86 16.65 -5.12 5.53
N ASN A 87 17.44 -6.08 5.05
CA ASN A 87 17.11 -7.51 5.14
C ASN A 87 16.85 -7.91 6.60
N GLY A 88 15.66 -8.44 6.88
CA GLY A 88 15.24 -8.90 8.21
C GLY A 88 14.42 -7.88 9.01
N GLU A 89 14.25 -6.64 8.53
CA GLU A 89 13.21 -5.75 9.06
C GLU A 89 11.85 -6.20 8.52
N ALA A 90 10.91 -6.48 9.42
CA ALA A 90 9.54 -6.73 9.04
C ALA A 90 8.97 -5.45 8.40
N VAL A 91 8.42 -5.59 7.20
CA VAL A 91 7.52 -4.60 6.64
C VAL A 91 6.40 -4.44 7.68
N ALA A 92 6.26 -3.24 8.24
CA ALA A 92 5.21 -2.97 9.21
C ALA A 92 3.86 -3.16 8.52
N THR A 93 3.30 -4.38 8.62
CA THR A 93 1.87 -4.58 8.39
C THR A 93 1.16 -3.62 9.32
N PRO A 94 0.12 -2.90 8.85
CA PRO A 94 -0.70 -2.09 9.74
C PRO A 94 -1.08 -2.97 10.93
N GLN A 95 -0.55 -2.67 12.11
CA GLN A 95 -0.98 -3.38 13.30
C GLN A 95 -2.48 -3.10 13.40
N PRO A 96 -3.33 -4.13 13.49
CA PRO A 96 -4.74 -3.90 13.73
C PRO A 96 -4.84 -2.99 14.95
N THR A 97 -5.48 -1.84 14.78
CA THR A 97 -5.69 -0.86 15.85
C THR A 97 -6.71 -1.37 16.88
N GLY A 98 -7.24 -2.58 16.69
CA GLY A 98 -8.11 -3.28 17.62
C GLY A 98 -7.35 -4.33 18.41
N VAL A 99 -7.68 -4.43 19.70
CA VAL A 99 -7.33 -5.59 20.52
C VAL A 99 -8.20 -6.76 20.03
N ASP A 100 -7.58 -7.87 19.62
CA ASP A 100 -8.31 -9.09 19.29
C ASP A 100 -8.81 -9.76 20.57
N LEU A 101 -10.11 -9.67 20.81
CA LEU A 101 -10.77 -10.24 21.98
C LEU A 101 -11.16 -11.72 21.76
N THR A 102 -11.04 -12.26 20.55
CA THR A 102 -11.51 -13.63 20.23
C THR A 102 -10.64 -14.72 20.85
N THR A 103 -9.43 -14.36 21.28
CA THR A 103 -8.47 -15.26 21.92
C THR A 103 -8.39 -15.06 23.44
N MET A 104 -9.18 -14.13 24.01
CA MET A 104 -9.25 -13.95 25.46
C MET A 104 -10.03 -15.09 26.12
N SER A 105 -9.61 -15.47 27.32
CA SER A 105 -10.41 -16.33 28.17
C SER A 105 -11.67 -15.59 28.64
N ASP A 106 -12.74 -16.33 28.95
CA ASP A 106 -13.98 -15.75 29.47
C ASP A 106 -13.73 -14.98 30.78
N GLU A 107 -12.77 -15.43 31.59
CA GLU A 107 -12.40 -14.82 32.87
C GLU A 107 -11.71 -13.46 32.67
N ASP A 108 -10.78 -13.39 31.71
CA ASP A 108 -10.12 -12.14 31.33
C ASP A 108 -11.10 -11.16 30.66
N ALA A 109 -12.04 -11.68 29.86
CA ALA A 109 -13.04 -10.86 29.19
C ALA A 109 -13.99 -10.21 30.20
N GLN A 110 -14.38 -10.95 31.24
CA GLN A 110 -15.18 -10.43 32.34
C GLN A 110 -14.42 -9.36 33.14
N ALA A 111 -13.14 -9.58 33.44
CA ALA A 111 -12.31 -8.60 34.14
C ALA A 111 -12.14 -7.30 33.33
N LEU A 112 -11.93 -7.42 32.02
CA LEU A 112 -11.84 -6.28 31.11
C LEU A 112 -13.15 -5.50 31.06
N LEU A 113 -14.29 -6.20 31.01
CA LEU A 113 -15.61 -5.57 30.99
C LEU A 113 -15.87 -4.75 32.25
N GLU A 114 -15.57 -5.29 33.43
CA GLU A 114 -15.74 -4.56 34.69
C GLU A 114 -14.80 -3.35 34.81
N ALA A 115 -13.55 -3.48 34.35
CA ALA A 115 -12.62 -2.35 34.28
C ALA A 115 -13.13 -1.24 33.34
N LEU A 116 -13.73 -1.61 32.20
CA LEU A 116 -14.31 -0.66 31.25
C LEU A 116 -15.55 0.04 31.80
N LYS A 117 -16.46 -0.69 32.47
CA LYS A 117 -17.62 -0.09 33.15
C LYS A 117 -17.18 0.93 34.20
N ALA A 118 -16.22 0.56 35.03
CA ALA A 118 -15.65 1.47 36.05
C ALA A 118 -15.00 2.70 35.42
N ARG A 119 -14.30 2.56 34.29
CA ARG A 119 -13.66 3.68 33.59
C ARG A 119 -14.66 4.61 32.92
N LEU A 120 -15.76 4.06 32.41
CA LEU A 120 -16.75 4.79 31.61
C LEU A 120 -17.98 5.24 32.41
N ASN A 121 -18.04 4.94 33.71
CA ASN A 121 -19.20 5.17 34.58
C ASN A 121 -20.51 4.59 33.98
N LEU A 122 -20.44 3.37 33.45
CA LEU A 122 -21.60 2.60 32.97
C LEU A 122 -22.18 1.71 34.07
#